data_AF-X5MFP3-F1
#
_entry.id   AF-X5MFP3-F1
#
_cell.length_a   1.000
_cell.length_b   1.000
_cell.length_c   1.000
_cell.angle_alpha   90.00
_cell.angle_beta   90.00
_cell.angle_gamma   90.00
#
_symmetry.space_group_name_H-M   'P 1'
#
loop_
_entity.id
_entity.type
_entity.pdbx_description
1 polymer ?
#
loop_
_entity_poly.entity_id
_entity_poly.type
_entity_poly.pdbx_seq_one_letter_code
_entity_poly.pdbx_strand_id
1 'polypeptide(L)'
;MKQKRILTPEDYHPGHPWYYLLGGTPPFPKQILERVKKHGYRGYKQRYIEEAAAKAEPDRSIALRAIKDDSRNSLFANLSRYREVARGLRKYRENPGEQPCFCSDVHQSVSLKHNHIYNDFAHLIWLDELLSEQRDLFDF
;
A
#
# COMPACT_ATOMS: atom_id res chain seq x y z
N MET A 1 29.25 -26.69 -12.83
CA MET A 1 29.19 -25.64 -11.79
C MET A 1 27.94 -24.80 -12.04
N LYS A 2 26.98 -24.74 -11.10
CA LYS A 2 25.83 -23.83 -11.24
C LYS A 2 26.31 -22.42 -10.87
N GLN A 3 26.24 -21.48 -11.82
CA GLN A 3 26.46 -20.06 -11.52
C GLN A 3 25.51 -19.63 -10.40
N LYS A 4 26.04 -19.15 -9.27
CA LYS A 4 25.23 -18.52 -8.23
C LYS A 4 24.68 -17.23 -8.83
N ARG A 5 23.36 -17.17 -9.06
CA ARG A 5 22.69 -15.93 -9.45
C ARG A 5 22.85 -14.91 -8.33
N ILE A 6 23.36 -13.74 -8.67
CA ILE A 6 23.38 -12.59 -7.77
C ILE A 6 21.98 -12.01 -7.78
N LEU A 7 21.35 -11.92 -6.61
CA LEU A 7 20.03 -11.31 -6.46
C LEU A 7 20.15 -9.79 -6.47
N THR A 8 19.24 -9.12 -7.16
CA THR A 8 19.16 -7.65 -7.20
C THR A 8 17.82 -7.18 -6.66
N PRO A 9 17.65 -5.89 -6.31
CA PRO A 9 16.35 -5.36 -5.87
C PRO A 9 15.21 -5.68 -6.82
N GLU A 10 15.46 -5.70 -8.13
CA GLU A 10 14.47 -5.92 -9.19
C GLU A 10 13.85 -7.32 -9.14
N ASP A 11 14.53 -8.28 -8.48
CA ASP A 11 13.97 -9.62 -8.23
C ASP A 11 12.85 -9.61 -7.18
N TYR A 12 12.64 -8.49 -6.47
CA TYR A 12 11.67 -8.36 -5.39
C TYR A 12 10.71 -7.18 -5.62
N HIS A 13 9.44 -7.38 -5.25
CA HIS A 13 8.48 -6.28 -5.18
C HIS A 13 8.83 -5.34 -4.01
N PRO A 14 8.60 -4.02 -4.09
CA PRO A 14 8.82 -3.11 -2.96
C PRO A 14 7.97 -3.43 -1.72
N GLY A 15 6.95 -4.26 -1.88
CA GLY A 15 6.21 -4.86 -0.77
C GLY A 15 6.94 -5.97 -0.02
N HIS A 16 8.17 -6.31 -0.41
CA HIS A 16 9.01 -7.33 0.20
C HIS A 16 10.28 -6.69 0.81
N PRO A 17 10.69 -7.06 2.04
CA PRO A 17 11.78 -6.36 2.72
C PRO A 17 13.15 -6.57 2.05
N TRP A 18 13.34 -7.67 1.30
CA TRP A 18 14.59 -7.90 0.56
C TRP A 18 14.83 -6.88 -0.55
N TYR A 19 13.77 -6.28 -1.11
CA TYR A 19 13.92 -5.17 -2.06
C TYR A 19 14.76 -4.05 -1.45
N TYR A 20 14.51 -3.70 -0.19
CA TYR A 20 15.24 -2.65 0.51
C TYR A 20 16.60 -3.07 1.03
N LEU A 21 16.73 -4.33 1.46
CA LEU A 21 18.01 -4.93 1.86
C LEU A 21 19.02 -4.87 0.72
N LEU A 22 18.59 -5.19 -0.50
CA LEU A 22 19.42 -5.21 -1.70
C LEU A 22 19.67 -3.81 -2.30
N GLY A 23 19.16 -2.74 -1.66
CA GLY A 23 19.42 -1.35 -2.06
C GLY A 23 18.28 -0.67 -2.83
N GLY A 24 17.15 -1.35 -3.06
CA GLY A 24 16.00 -0.81 -3.79
C GLY A 24 15.50 0.51 -3.21
N THR A 25 15.13 1.45 -4.09
CA THR A 25 14.66 2.78 -3.70
C THR A 25 13.19 2.73 -3.29
N PRO A 26 12.80 3.27 -2.12
CA PRO A 26 11.39 3.40 -1.75
C PRO A 26 10.60 4.18 -2.81
N PRO A 27 9.56 3.60 -3.41
CA PRO A 27 8.76 4.29 -4.42
C PRO A 27 8.01 5.47 -3.80
N PHE A 28 7.80 6.51 -4.61
CA PHE A 28 6.95 7.64 -4.25
C PHE A 28 5.48 7.22 -4.20
N PRO A 29 4.64 7.86 -3.36
CA PRO A 29 3.22 7.55 -3.27
C PRO A 29 2.50 7.53 -4.63
N LYS A 30 2.82 8.46 -5.52
CA LYS A 30 2.27 8.48 -6.89
C LYS A 30 2.65 7.24 -7.70
N GLN A 31 3.87 6.73 -7.56
CA GLN A 31 4.30 5.50 -8.23
C GLN A 31 3.58 4.27 -7.66
N ILE A 32 3.32 4.25 -6.35
CA ILE A 32 2.53 3.20 -5.72
C ILE A 32 1.10 3.21 -6.26
N LEU A 33 0.47 4.39 -6.31
CA LEU A 33 -0.88 4.56 -6.86
C LEU A 33 -0.99 4.06 -8.32
N GLU A 34 -0.08 4.46 -9.19
CA GLU A 34 -0.10 4.02 -10.59
C GLU A 34 0.09 2.51 -10.74
N ARG A 35 0.90 1.89 -9.88
CA ARG A 35 1.03 0.42 -9.84
C ARG A 35 -0.28 -0.24 -9.41
N VAL A 36 -0.94 0.27 -8.38
CA VAL A 36 -2.23 -0.27 -7.93
C VAL A 36 -3.25 -0.23 -9.07
N LYS A 37 -3.41 0.93 -9.72
CA LYS A 37 -4.31 1.11 -10.87
C LYS A 37 -4.03 0.10 -11.99
N LYS A 38 -2.75 -0.18 -12.27
CA LYS A 38 -2.35 -1.12 -13.33
C LYS A 38 -2.70 -2.58 -13.00
N HIS A 39 -2.64 -2.99 -11.74
CA HIS A 39 -2.79 -4.40 -11.35
C HIS A 39 -4.25 -4.81 -11.06
N GLY A 40 -5.15 -3.86 -10.81
CA GLY A 40 -6.56 -4.17 -10.49
C GLY A 40 -6.76 -4.96 -9.19
N TYR A 41 -5.76 -4.96 -8.30
CA TYR A 41 -5.84 -5.60 -7.00
C TYR A 41 -6.84 -4.88 -6.10
N ARG A 42 -7.69 -5.63 -5.38
CA ARG A 42 -8.80 -5.10 -4.55
C ARG A 42 -8.48 -4.97 -3.06
N GLY A 43 -7.31 -5.41 -2.62
CA GLY A 43 -6.92 -5.25 -1.21
C GLY A 43 -7.58 -6.24 -0.25
N TYR A 44 -7.13 -6.23 1.01
CA TYR A 44 -7.61 -7.18 2.02
C TYR A 44 -9.05 -6.93 2.49
N LYS A 45 -9.56 -5.69 2.41
CA LYS A 45 -10.94 -5.34 2.77
C LYS A 45 -11.99 -5.80 1.76
N GLN A 46 -11.60 -6.61 0.76
CA GLN A 46 -12.47 -6.92 -0.37
C GLN A 46 -13.85 -7.40 0.06
N ARG A 47 -13.88 -8.37 0.96
CA ARG A 47 -15.13 -8.94 1.49
C ARG A 47 -16.03 -7.88 2.16
N TYR A 48 -15.45 -6.98 2.97
CA TYR A 48 -16.23 -5.93 3.64
C TYR A 48 -16.82 -4.93 2.65
N ILE A 49 -16.09 -4.63 1.57
CA ILE A 49 -16.58 -3.75 0.50
C ILE A 49 -17.72 -4.42 -0.27
N GLU A 50 -17.60 -5.72 -0.58
CA GLU A 50 -18.67 -6.50 -1.24
C GLU A 50 -19.93 -6.59 -0.38
N GLU A 51 -19.77 -6.88 0.92
CA GLU A 51 -20.87 -6.93 1.89
C GLU A 51 -21.56 -5.56 2.02
N ALA A 52 -20.80 -4.46 2.00
CA ALA A 52 -21.37 -3.11 2.00
C ALA A 52 -22.09 -2.78 0.68
N ALA A 53 -21.52 -3.17 -0.46
CA ALA A 53 -22.08 -2.93 -1.79
C ALA A 53 -23.38 -3.70 -2.06
N ALA A 54 -23.58 -4.84 -1.38
CA ALA A 54 -24.78 -5.66 -1.52
C ALA A 54 -26.01 -5.15 -0.72
N LYS A 55 -25.85 -4.11 0.09
CA LYS A 55 -26.96 -3.51 0.85
C LYS A 55 -27.92 -2.75 -0.07
N ALA A 56 -29.15 -2.55 0.39
CA ALA A 56 -30.07 -1.61 -0.24
C ALA A 56 -29.69 -0.17 0.12
N GLU A 57 -30.07 0.80 -0.72
CA GLU A 57 -29.95 2.21 -0.35
C GLU A 57 -30.96 2.59 0.74
N PRO A 58 -30.62 3.48 1.68
CA PRO A 58 -29.38 4.28 1.77
C PRO A 58 -28.21 3.60 2.50
N ASP A 59 -28.43 2.40 3.06
CA ASP A 59 -27.43 1.72 3.91
C ASP A 59 -26.16 1.35 3.14
N ARG A 60 -26.28 1.05 1.85
CA ARG A 60 -25.15 0.84 0.94
C ARG A 60 -24.23 2.05 0.90
N SER A 61 -24.75 3.23 0.52
CA SER A 61 -23.95 4.45 0.41
C SER A 61 -23.34 4.87 1.74
N ILE A 62 -24.10 4.74 2.84
CA ILE A 62 -23.59 5.03 4.19
C ILE A 62 -22.41 4.11 4.54
N ALA A 63 -22.56 2.80 4.32
CA ALA A 63 -21.51 1.82 4.64
C ALA A 63 -20.26 2.01 3.77
N LEU A 64 -20.42 2.26 2.47
CA LEU A 64 -19.30 2.51 1.56
C LEU A 64 -18.55 3.80 1.93
N ARG A 65 -19.25 4.88 2.28
CA ARG A 65 -18.64 6.14 2.76
C ARG A 65 -17.84 5.92 4.05
N ALA A 66 -18.38 5.17 5.00
CA ALA A 66 -17.68 4.85 6.24
C ALA A 66 -16.35 4.08 5.98
N ILE A 67 -16.37 3.08 5.09
CA ILE A 67 -15.15 2.34 4.72
C ILE A 67 -14.16 3.26 3.98
N LYS A 68 -14.66 4.16 3.13
CA LYS A 68 -13.84 5.14 2.40
C LYS A 68 -13.13 6.09 3.35
N ASP A 69 -13.84 6.64 4.34
CA ASP A 69 -13.26 7.54 5.33
C ASP A 69 -12.21 6.84 6.20
N ASP A 70 -12.49 5.61 6.65
CA ASP A 70 -11.50 4.79 7.38
C ASP A 70 -10.25 4.52 6.54
N SER A 71 -10.43 4.12 5.28
CA SER A 71 -9.30 3.85 4.36
C SER A 71 -8.51 5.11 4.03
N ARG A 72 -9.17 6.27 3.95
CA ARG A 72 -8.53 7.58 3.76
C ARG A 72 -7.70 7.98 4.97
N ASN A 73 -8.24 7.81 6.18
CA ASN A 73 -7.52 8.09 7.42
C ASN A 73 -6.31 7.16 7.59
N SER A 74 -6.49 5.86 7.32
CA SER A 74 -5.42 4.86 7.27
C SER A 74 -4.33 5.28 6.28
N LEU A 75 -4.71 5.68 5.05
CA LEU A 75 -3.76 6.13 4.04
C LEU A 75 -2.91 7.30 4.53
N PHE A 76 -3.52 8.35 5.12
CA PHE A 76 -2.78 9.50 5.61
C PHE A 76 -1.80 9.13 6.73
N ALA A 77 -2.25 8.32 7.69
CA ALA A 77 -1.38 7.83 8.77
C ALA A 77 -0.22 6.99 8.21
N ASN A 78 -0.50 6.09 7.27
CA ASN A 78 0.50 5.25 6.63
C ASN A 78 1.47 6.06 5.78
N LEU A 79 1.02 7.08 5.04
CA LEU A 79 1.88 7.99 4.29
C LEU A 79 2.82 8.76 5.20
N SER A 80 2.33 9.28 6.31
CA SER A 80 3.17 9.97 7.31
C SER A 80 4.26 9.04 7.81
N ARG A 81 3.87 7.85 8.31
CA ARG A 81 4.82 6.87 8.84
C ARG A 81 5.78 6.35 7.76
N TYR A 82 5.32 6.15 6.54
CA TYR A 82 6.15 5.73 5.40
C TYR A 82 7.28 6.72 5.12
N ARG A 83 7.00 8.03 5.18
CA ARG A 83 8.05 9.06 5.02
C ARG A 83 9.10 8.99 6.12
N GLU A 84 8.68 8.73 7.36
CA GLU A 84 9.61 8.56 8.49
C GLU A 84 10.51 7.34 8.30
N VAL A 85 9.93 6.17 8.03
CA VAL A 85 10.73 4.94 7.87
C VAL A 85 11.59 4.97 6.62
N ALA A 86 11.16 5.63 5.53
CA ALA A 86 11.98 5.82 4.34
C ALA A 86 13.17 6.77 4.60
N ARG A 87 13.01 7.79 5.45
CA ARG A 87 14.14 8.61 5.92
C ARG A 87 15.06 7.80 6.83
N GLY A 88 14.49 7.00 7.73
CA GLY A 88 15.25 6.07 8.57
C GLY A 88 16.10 5.10 7.75
N LEU A 89 15.54 4.56 6.66
CA LEU A 89 16.27 3.70 5.73
C LEU A 89 17.43 4.42 5.05
N ARG A 90 17.25 5.69 4.65
CA ARG A 90 18.34 6.50 4.08
C ARG A 90 19.47 6.68 5.09
N LYS A 91 19.15 7.10 6.32
CA LYS A 91 20.13 7.25 7.40
C LYS A 91 20.83 5.93 7.74
N TYR A 92 20.09 4.82 7.75
CA TYR A 92 20.65 3.48 7.96
C TYR A 92 21.69 3.12 6.89
N ARG A 93 21.45 3.52 5.64
CA ARG A 93 22.37 3.29 4.52
C ARG A 93 23.60 4.20 4.51
N GLU A 94 23.58 5.34 5.22
CA GLU A 94 24.73 6.25 5.34
C GLU A 94 25.80 5.72 6.30
N ASN A 95 25.40 4.92 7.29
CA ASN A 95 26.32 4.25 8.22
C ASN A 95 26.08 2.74 8.16
N PRO A 96 26.34 2.10 7.00
CA PRO A 96 26.25 0.67 6.92
C PRO A 96 27.36 0.11 7.81
N GLY A 97 26.99 -0.67 8.83
CA GLY A 97 27.95 -1.52 9.52
C GLY A 97 28.44 -2.62 8.58
N GLU A 98 28.60 -3.83 9.11
CA GLU A 98 28.77 -5.00 8.24
C GLU A 98 27.57 -5.18 7.32
N GLN A 99 27.83 -5.66 6.10
CA GLN A 99 26.80 -5.88 5.09
C GLN A 99 25.74 -6.85 5.65
N PRO A 100 24.49 -6.39 5.87
CA PRO A 100 23.49 -7.21 6.55
C PRO A 100 23.14 -8.43 5.70
N CYS A 101 23.28 -9.64 6.26
CA CYS A 101 22.90 -10.88 5.61
C CYS A 101 21.40 -11.22 5.76
N PHE A 102 20.65 -10.41 6.53
CA PHE A 102 19.22 -10.54 6.76
C PHE A 102 18.53 -9.17 6.87
N CYS A 103 17.22 -9.16 6.74
CA CYS A 103 16.42 -7.93 6.87
C CYS A 103 16.38 -7.44 8.32
N SER A 104 16.90 -6.24 8.56
CA SER A 104 16.63 -5.46 9.77
C SER A 104 15.22 -4.85 9.80
N ASP A 105 14.83 -4.35 10.98
CA ASP A 105 13.51 -3.74 11.23
C ASP A 105 13.17 -2.59 10.29
N VAL A 106 14.17 -1.83 9.82
CA VAL A 106 13.95 -0.72 8.89
C VAL A 106 13.48 -1.22 7.53
N HIS A 107 14.01 -2.35 7.04
CA HIS A 107 13.58 -2.95 5.77
C HIS A 107 12.14 -3.47 5.87
N GLN A 108 11.83 -4.15 6.98
CA GLN A 108 10.48 -4.64 7.24
C GLN A 108 9.48 -3.49 7.38
N SER A 109 9.83 -2.46 8.14
CA SER A 109 8.96 -1.31 8.39
C SER A 109 8.57 -0.58 7.10
N VAL A 110 9.54 -0.34 6.20
CA VAL A 110 9.26 0.30 4.91
C VAL A 110 8.38 -0.60 4.04
N SER A 111 8.69 -1.90 3.99
CA SER A 111 7.91 -2.92 3.25
C SER A 111 6.47 -3.01 3.72
N LEU A 112 6.23 -3.06 5.04
CA LEU A 112 4.90 -3.12 5.61
C LEU A 112 4.11 -1.85 5.31
N LYS A 113 4.73 -0.68 5.47
CA LYS A 113 4.06 0.60 5.18
C LYS A 113 3.79 0.79 3.69
N HIS A 114 4.66 0.31 2.81
CA HIS A 114 4.36 0.21 1.39
C HIS A 114 3.10 -0.64 1.16
N ASN A 115 3.01 -1.83 1.75
CA ASN A 115 1.86 -2.73 1.57
C ASN A 115 0.56 -2.15 2.11
N HIS A 116 0.59 -1.42 3.23
CA HIS A 116 -0.59 -0.74 3.73
C HIS A 116 -1.06 0.36 2.76
N ILE A 117 -0.16 1.22 2.29
CA ILE A 117 -0.49 2.26 1.29
C ILE A 117 -1.05 1.62 0.01
N TYR A 118 -0.45 0.51 -0.44
CA TYR A 118 -0.91 -0.23 -1.62
C TYR A 118 -2.35 -0.74 -1.44
N ASN A 119 -2.67 -1.29 -0.27
CA ASN A 119 -4.03 -1.73 0.06
C ASN A 119 -5.00 -0.55 0.19
N ASP A 120 -4.63 0.53 0.89
CA ASP A 120 -5.49 1.70 1.07
C ASP A 120 -5.84 2.33 -0.29
N PHE A 121 -4.88 2.43 -1.21
CA PHE A 121 -5.17 2.88 -2.58
C PHE A 121 -6.10 1.92 -3.33
N ALA A 122 -5.90 0.61 -3.22
CA ALA A 122 -6.75 -0.39 -3.86
C ALA A 122 -8.21 -0.26 -3.38
N HIS A 123 -8.41 -0.08 -2.07
CA HIS A 123 -9.74 0.13 -1.49
C HIS A 123 -10.37 1.42 -2.00
N LEU A 124 -9.63 2.54 -1.95
CA LEU A 124 -10.17 3.84 -2.33
C LEU A 124 -10.57 3.91 -3.81
N ILE A 125 -9.76 3.35 -4.71
CA ILE A 125 -10.10 3.30 -6.15
C ILE A 125 -11.42 2.56 -6.35
N TRP A 126 -11.56 1.39 -5.76
CA TRP A 126 -12.77 0.59 -5.94
C TRP A 126 -14.00 1.20 -5.25
N LEU A 127 -13.83 1.81 -4.07
CA LEU A 127 -14.90 2.53 -3.39
C LEU A 127 -15.39 3.73 -4.22
N ASP A 128 -14.46 4.45 -4.87
CA ASP A 128 -14.81 5.55 -5.77
C ASP A 128 -15.62 5.05 -6.98
N GLU A 129 -15.24 3.90 -7.55
CA GLU A 129 -16.01 3.26 -8.62
C GLU A 129 -17.43 2.90 -8.16
N LEU A 130 -17.58 2.18 -7.04
CA LEU A 130 -18.88 1.76 -6.51
C LEU A 130 -19.79 2.95 -6.15
N LEU A 131 -19.23 4.00 -5.55
CA LEU A 131 -19.98 5.20 -5.20
C LEU A 131 -20.36 6.03 -6.43
N SER A 132 -19.73 5.80 -7.59
CA SER A 132 -20.07 6.49 -8.84
C SER A 132 -21.24 5.87 -9.61
N GLU A 133 -21.55 4.59 -9.36
CA GLU A 133 -22.60 3.84 -10.08
C GLU A 133 -24.02 4.33 -9.77
N GLN A 134 -24.25 4.86 -8.56
CA GLN A 134 -25.55 5.35 -8.14
C GLN A 134 -25.37 6.69 -7.42
N ARG A 135 -25.70 7.79 -8.11
CA ARG A 135 -25.73 9.12 -7.50
C ARG A 135 -26.83 9.13 -6.45
N ASP A 136 -26.52 9.64 -5.27
CA ASP A 136 -27.51 9.86 -4.23
C ASP A 136 -28.61 10.75 -4.83
N LEU A 137 -29.89 10.37 -4.65
CA LEU A 137 -31.00 11.21 -5.12
C LEU A 137 -31.04 12.55 -4.37
N PHE A 138 -30.37 12.61 -3.21
CA PHE A 138 -30.27 13.76 -2.36
C PHE A 138 -28.80 13.98 -1.96
N ASP A 139 -28.10 14.82 -2.71
CA ASP A 139 -26.82 15.38 -2.29
C ASP A 139 -27.08 16.34 -1.11
N PHE A 140 -26.84 15.90 0.12
CA PHE A 140 -26.84 16.76 1.32
C PHE A 140 -25.41 17.13 1.73
#